data_AF-A0A2H0FDT9-F1
#
_entry.id   AF-A0A2H0FDT9-F1
#
_cell.length_a   1.000
_cell.length_b   1.000
_cell.length_c   1.000
_cell.angle_alpha   90.00
_cell.angle_beta   90.00
_cell.angle_gamma   90.00
#
_symmetry.space_group_name_H-M   'P 1'
#
loop_
_entity.id
_entity.type
_entity.pdbx_description
1 polymer ?
#
loop_
_entity_poly.entity_id
_entity_poly.type
_entity_poly.pdbx_seq_one_letter_code
_entity_poly.pdbx_strand_id
1 'polypeptide(L)'
;GKLGKRAEDVGKESALELLREQKSGTCLDKHSADQILPYLVLAPGKSQVTVSEITNHCETNIWVIEKFIEGKFEIKNNLILWTLF
;
A
#
# COMPACT_ATOMS: atom_id res chain seq x y z
N GLY A 1 4.28 20.15 5.83
CA GLY A 1 5.03 21.42 5.63
C GLY A 1 6.52 21.18 5.82
N LYS A 2 7.37 22.11 5.39
CA LYS A 2 8.83 22.02 5.59
C LYS A 2 9.35 23.43 5.90
N LEU A 3 10.32 23.56 6.80
CA LEU A 3 10.91 24.87 7.13
C LEU A 3 11.42 25.55 5.85
N GLY A 4 11.09 26.83 5.68
CA GLY A 4 11.48 27.63 4.51
C GLY A 4 10.68 27.36 3.23
N LYS A 5 9.69 26.45 3.25
CA LYS A 5 8.82 26.18 2.11
C LYS A 5 7.55 27.00 2.17
N ARG A 6 7.18 27.64 1.06
CA ARG A 6 5.94 28.40 0.94
C ARG A 6 4.71 27.50 1.08
N ALA A 7 3.63 28.05 1.63
CA ALA A 7 2.38 27.31 1.82
C ALA A 7 1.77 26.88 0.48
N GLU A 8 1.88 27.71 -0.55
CA GLU A 8 1.36 27.44 -1.89
C GLU A 8 2.08 26.27 -2.57
N ASP A 9 3.39 26.14 -2.37
CA ASP A 9 4.18 25.02 -2.89
C ASP A 9 3.81 23.71 -2.18
N VAL A 10 3.61 23.75 -0.86
CA VAL A 10 3.11 22.60 -0.09
C VAL A 10 1.73 22.18 -0.60
N GLY A 11 0.80 23.12 -0.74
CA GLY A 11 -0.55 22.85 -1.22
C GLY A 11 -0.56 22.26 -2.63
N LYS A 12 0.25 22.83 -3.55
CA LYS A 12 0.36 22.34 -4.91
C LYS A 12 0.89 20.90 -4.96
N GLU A 13 1.94 20.58 -4.21
CA GLU A 13 2.49 19.22 -4.17
C GLU A 13 1.50 18.22 -3.59
N SER A 14 0.86 18.54 -2.46
CA SER A 14 -0.16 17.67 -1.86
C SER A 14 -1.33 17.43 -2.82
N ALA A 15 -1.80 18.47 -3.52
CA ALA A 15 -2.87 18.32 -4.50
C ALA A 15 -2.44 17.45 -5.70
N LEU A 16 -1.20 17.59 -6.18
CA LEU A 16 -0.67 16.78 -7.27
C LEU A 16 -0.47 15.31 -6.87
N GLU A 17 0.00 15.06 -5.64
CA GLU A 17 0.14 13.70 -5.11
C GLU A 17 -1.24 13.03 -4.96
N LEU A 18 -2.20 13.72 -4.34
CA LEU A 18 -3.58 13.24 -4.24
C LEU A 18 -4.18 12.94 -5.62
N LEU A 19 -3.97 13.82 -6.60
CA LEU A 19 -4.49 13.62 -7.95
C LEU A 19 -3.84 12.43 -8.66
N ARG A 20 -2.56 12.12 -8.38
CA ARG A 20 -1.89 10.92 -8.91
C ARG A 20 -2.50 9.66 -8.32
N GLU A 21 -2.67 9.61 -6.99
CA GLU A 21 -3.31 8.49 -6.30
C GLU A 21 -4.76 8.30 -6.80
N GLN A 22 -5.53 9.38 -6.93
CA GLN A 22 -6.90 9.32 -7.41
C GLN A 22 -7.01 8.86 -8.87
N LYS A 23 -6.00 9.14 -9.70
CA LYS A 23 -5.94 8.72 -11.12
C LYS A 23 -5.44 7.29 -11.31
N SER A 24 -4.81 6.66 -10.32
CA SER A 24 -4.36 5.27 -10.43
C SER A 24 -5.54 4.30 -10.60
N GLY A 25 -6.73 4.66 -10.10
CA GLY A 25 -7.92 3.81 -10.11
C GLY A 25 -7.79 2.57 -9.20
N THR A 26 -6.80 2.54 -8.30
CA THR A 26 -6.58 1.44 -7.36
C THR A 26 -7.40 1.62 -6.09
N CYS A 27 -7.58 0.53 -5.33
CA CYS A 27 -8.38 0.57 -4.10
C CYS A 27 -7.70 1.38 -2.99
N LEU A 28 -6.38 1.27 -2.88
CA LEU A 28 -5.57 1.95 -1.87
C LEU A 28 -4.45 2.76 -2.50
N ASP A 29 -4.03 3.80 -1.79
CA ASP A 29 -2.78 4.50 -2.05
C ASP A 29 -1.58 3.70 -1.53
N LYS A 30 -0.39 4.09 -1.99
CA LYS A 30 0.89 3.43 -1.69
C LYS A 30 1.23 3.37 -0.20
N HIS A 31 0.76 4.32 0.61
CA HIS A 31 1.03 4.36 2.05
C HIS A 31 0.01 3.55 2.85
N SER A 32 -1.26 3.57 2.44
CA SER A 32 -2.29 2.72 3.05
C SER A 32 -2.04 1.23 2.84
N ALA A 33 -1.35 0.86 1.75
CA ALA A 33 -0.90 -0.50 1.49
C ALA A 33 -0.14 -1.10 2.69
N ASP A 34 0.79 -0.35 3.28
CA ASP A 34 1.65 -0.84 4.36
C ASP A 34 0.85 -1.23 5.61
N GLN A 35 -0.25 -0.52 5.86
CA GLN A 35 -1.07 -0.67 7.07
C GLN A 35 -2.11 -1.79 6.95
N ILE A 36 -2.59 -2.10 5.74
CA ILE A 36 -3.67 -3.07 5.55
C ILE A 36 -3.19 -4.52 5.59
N LEU A 37 -1.91 -4.78 5.27
CA LEU A 37 -1.36 -6.13 5.10
C LEU A 37 -1.66 -7.07 6.28
N PRO A 38 -1.49 -6.68 7.57
CA PRO A 38 -1.82 -7.57 8.68
C PRO A 38 -3.30 -7.97 8.71
N TYR A 39 -4.21 -7.06 8.32
CA TYR A 39 -5.64 -7.33 8.29
C TYR A 39 -6.03 -8.26 7.15
N LEU A 40 -5.38 -8.16 5.99
CA LEU A 40 -5.60 -9.08 4.87
C LEU A 40 -5.30 -10.53 5.27
N VAL A 41 -4.26 -10.72 6.09
CA VAL A 41 -3.79 -12.04 6.52
C VAL A 41 -4.64 -12.64 7.63
N LEU A 42 -5.16 -11.80 8.53
CA LEU A 42 -6.03 -12.23 9.63
C LEU A 42 -7.49 -12.43 9.20
N ALA A 43 -7.89 -11.86 8.05
CA ALA A 43 -9.23 -12.05 7.51
C ALA A 43 -9.48 -13.51 7.11
N PRO A 44 -10.70 -14.05 7.34
CA PRO A 44 -11.01 -15.42 6.95
C PRO A 44 -11.08 -15.56 5.42
N GLY A 45 -10.42 -16.59 4.88
CA GLY A 45 -10.47 -16.94 3.47
C GLY A 45 -9.39 -16.26 2.63
N LYS A 46 -9.74 -15.90 1.39
CA LYS A 46 -8.81 -15.25 0.44
C LYS A 46 -8.96 -13.75 0.50
N SER A 47 -7.85 -13.05 0.59
CA SER A 47 -7.80 -11.58 0.60
C SER A 47 -7.04 -11.07 -0.61
N GLN A 48 -7.53 -10.00 -1.22
CA GLN A 48 -6.83 -9.32 -2.31
C GLN A 48 -7.12 -7.82 -2.29
N VAL A 49 -6.13 -7.02 -2.69
CA VAL A 49 -6.28 -5.56 -2.79
C VAL A 49 -5.38 -4.98 -3.87
N THR A 50 -5.85 -3.95 -4.57
CA THR A 50 -5.01 -3.16 -5.48
C THR A 50 -4.47 -1.92 -4.79
N VAL A 51 -3.19 -1.61 -5.03
CA VAL A 51 -2.48 -0.46 -4.47
C VAL A 51 -1.85 0.35 -5.60
N SER A 52 -1.72 1.67 -5.44
CA SER A 52 -1.21 2.52 -6.52
C SER A 52 0.26 2.27 -6.86
N GLU A 53 1.06 1.88 -5.87
CA GLU A 53 2.47 1.55 -5.99
C GLU A 53 2.85 0.54 -4.90
N ILE A 54 3.67 -0.46 -5.26
CA ILE A 54 4.31 -1.36 -4.29
C ILE A 54 5.61 -0.70 -3.83
N THR A 55 5.62 -0.19 -2.60
CA THR A 55 6.81 0.47 -2.03
C THR A 55 7.76 -0.55 -1.40
N ASN A 56 9.02 -0.16 -1.16
CA ASN A 56 9.97 -0.99 -0.40
C ASN A 56 9.47 -1.30 1.03
N HIS A 57 8.69 -0.41 1.63
CA HIS A 57 8.07 -0.66 2.94
C HIS A 57 7.00 -1.74 2.84
N CYS A 58 6.19 -1.72 1.78
CA CYS A 58 5.18 -2.74 1.51
C CYS A 58 5.85 -4.12 1.33
N GLU A 59 6.92 -4.20 0.53
CA GLU A 59 7.68 -5.44 0.32
C GLU A 59 8.30 -5.97 1.62
N THR A 60 8.87 -5.09 2.43
CA THR A 60 9.46 -5.46 3.72
C THR A 60 8.38 -5.98 4.67
N ASN A 61 7.22 -5.31 4.75
CA ASN A 61 6.11 -5.76 5.58
C ASN A 61 5.56 -7.11 5.13
N ILE A 62 5.41 -7.34 3.82
CA ILE A 62 5.05 -8.64 3.25
C ILE A 62 6.04 -9.72 3.72
N TRP A 63 7.34 -9.48 3.53
CA TRP A 63 8.38 -10.42 3.94
C TRP A 63 8.34 -10.71 5.44
N VAL A 64 8.13 -9.69 6.29
CA VAL A 64 8.00 -9.86 7.74
C VAL A 64 6.79 -10.72 8.07
N ILE A 65 5.62 -10.43 7.51
CA ILE A 65 4.37 -11.14 7.84
C ILE A 65 4.48 -12.63 7.47
N GLU A 66 5.11 -12.96 6.34
CA GLU A 66 5.37 -14.34 5.91
C GLU A 66 6.32 -15.11 6.87
N LYS A 67 7.01 -14.43 7.81
CA LYS A 67 7.78 -15.10 8.87
C LYS A 67 6.93 -15.51 10.07
N PHE A 68 5.76 -14.93 10.25
CA PHE A 68 4.91 -15.15 11.42
C PHE A 68 3.64 -15.93 11.11
N ILE A 69 3.13 -15.88 9.88
CA ILE A 69 1.87 -16.53 9.49
C ILE A 69 2.11 -17.54 8.37
N GLU A 70 1.52 -18.73 8.49
CA GLU A 70 1.56 -19.79 7.48
C GLU A 70 0.70 -19.44 6.27
N GLY A 71 1.32 -18.84 5.27
CA GLY A 71 0.71 -18.54 3.98
C GLY A 71 1.68 -17.78 3.09
N LYS A 72 1.20 -17.26 1.97
CA LYS A 72 2.03 -16.53 1.03
C LYS A 72 1.30 -15.36 0.37
N PHE A 73 2.02 -14.27 0.17
CA PHE A 73 1.62 -13.18 -0.70
C PHE A 73 2.03 -13.45 -2.15
N GLU A 74 1.13 -13.18 -3.08
CA GLU A 74 1.42 -13.05 -4.52
C GLU A 74 1.21 -11.60 -4.95
N ILE A 75 2.19 -11.03 -5.66
CA ILE A 75 2.08 -9.70 -6.23
C ILE A 75 2.01 -9.82 -7.75
N LYS A 76 0.95 -9.27 -8.35
CA LYS A 76 0.75 -9.21 -9.81
C LYS A 76 0.54 -7.75 -10.20
N ASN A 77 1.60 -7.11 -10.68
CA ASN A 77 1.64 -5.66 -10.86
C ASN A 77 1.32 -4.96 -9.53
N ASN A 78 0.18 -4.29 -9.47
CA ASN A 78 -0.32 -3.53 -8.34
C ASN A 78 -1.39 -4.27 -7.53
N LEU A 79 -1.63 -5.56 -7.81
CA LEU A 79 -2.54 -6.43 -7.07
C LEU A 79 -1.75 -7.29 -6.10
N ILE A 80 -2.10 -7.18 -4.81
CA ILE A 80 -1.58 -8.02 -3.73
C ILE A 80 -2.65 -9.07 -3.42
N LEU A 81 -2.28 -10.34 -3.41
CA LEU A 81 -3.14 -11.45 -3.01
C LEU A 81 -2.52 -12.19 -1.83
N TRP A 82 -3.33 -12.59 -0.85
CA TRP A 82 -2.93 -13.46 0.24
C TRP A 82 -3.63 -14.82 0.12
N THR A 83 -2.84 -15.88 0.29
CA THR A 83 -3.34 -17.26 0.36
C THR A 83 -2.78 -17.94 1.60
N LEU A 84 -3.67 -18.40 2.48
CA LEU A 84 -3.34 -19.28 3.60
C LEU A 84 -3.00 -20.69 3.07
N PHE A 85 -2.05 -21.37 3.70
CA PHE A 85 -1.75 -22.77 3.40
C PHE A 85 -2.80 -23.74 3.98
#